data_AF-A0A977L7V1-F1
#
_entry.id   AF-A0A977L7V1-F1
#
_cell.length_a   1.000
_cell.length_b   1.000
_cell.length_c   1.000
_cell.angle_alpha   90.00
_cell.angle_beta   90.00
_cell.angle_gamma   90.00
#
_symmetry.space_group_name_H-M   'P 1'
#
loop_
_entity.id
_entity.type
_entity.pdbx_description
1 polymer ?
#
loop_
_entity_poly.entity_id
_entity_poly.type
_entity_poly.pdbx_seq_one_letter_code
_entity_poly.pdbx_strand_id
1 'polypeptide(L)'
;MIIKTKINPDTIKNLDIGQLDELVYNKASDIYLGTFGEKFKDTENDNLLKAVLATSVLDAEVRNGGFDQFFLNSDDLTDSALVGLKEIRADKHLDILNEAIKIFNEQKEQFVEERNPNLTPCDDKYYELDDIDPLRQKFVFDNIEKFMD
;
A
#
# COMPACT_ATOMS: atom_id res chain seq x y z
N MET A 1 10.28 -18.07 -17.00
CA MET A 1 8.83 -18.10 -17.25
C MET A 1 8.18 -17.48 -16.03
N ILE A 2 7.49 -16.36 -16.17
CA ILE A 2 6.78 -15.73 -15.04
C ILE A 2 5.41 -16.43 -14.94
N ILE A 3 5.06 -16.90 -13.74
CA ILE A 3 3.82 -17.65 -13.49
C ILE A 3 2.84 -16.71 -12.79
N LYS A 4 1.58 -16.72 -13.24
CA LYS A 4 0.52 -15.91 -12.63
C LYS A 4 0.29 -16.32 -11.17
N THR A 5 0.32 -15.35 -10.26
CA THR A 5 0.02 -15.54 -8.85
C THR A 5 -1.46 -15.93 -8.67
N LYS A 6 -1.70 -16.97 -7.86
CA LYS A 6 -3.04 -17.45 -7.50
C LYS A 6 -3.13 -17.64 -5.99
N ILE A 7 -4.31 -17.38 -5.45
CA ILE A 7 -4.60 -17.52 -4.02
C ILE A 7 -5.74 -18.54 -3.88
N ASN A 8 -5.42 -19.73 -3.43
CA ASN A 8 -6.38 -20.82 -3.23
C ASN A 8 -5.92 -21.74 -2.07
N PRO A 9 -6.77 -22.67 -1.61
CA PRO A 9 -6.43 -23.50 -0.45
C PRO A 9 -5.11 -24.28 -0.59
N ASP A 10 -4.74 -24.71 -1.78
CA ASP A 10 -3.50 -25.47 -2.01
C ASP A 10 -2.26 -24.57 -1.95
N THR A 11 -2.36 -23.33 -2.42
CA THR A 11 -1.22 -22.38 -2.39
C THR A 11 -0.94 -21.85 -1.00
N ILE A 12 -1.96 -21.75 -0.14
CA ILE A 12 -1.81 -21.16 1.21
C ILE A 12 -1.53 -22.18 2.32
N LYS A 13 -1.69 -23.49 2.05
CA LYS A 13 -1.79 -24.56 3.07
C LYS A 13 -0.65 -24.64 4.08
N ASN A 14 0.52 -24.09 3.78
CA ASN A 14 1.69 -24.11 4.66
C ASN A 14 2.43 -22.76 4.72
N LEU A 15 1.77 -21.68 4.29
CA LEU A 15 2.39 -20.35 4.33
C LEU A 15 2.26 -19.77 5.73
N ASP A 16 3.35 -19.19 6.23
CA ASP A 16 3.28 -18.34 7.41
C ASP A 16 2.64 -16.98 7.08
N ILE A 17 2.42 -16.18 8.12
CA ILE A 17 1.76 -14.88 8.01
C ILE A 17 2.50 -13.90 7.07
N GLY A 18 3.83 -13.89 7.07
CA GLY A 18 4.62 -13.02 6.19
C GLY A 18 4.55 -13.50 4.74
N GLN A 19 4.61 -14.81 4.53
CA GLN A 19 4.45 -15.42 3.21
C GLN A 19 3.06 -15.21 2.62
N LEU A 20 2.02 -15.14 3.46
CA LEU A 20 0.67 -14.81 3.02
C LEU A 20 0.57 -13.34 2.57
N ASP A 21 1.13 -12.41 3.36
CA ASP A 21 1.22 -10.99 2.98
C ASP A 21 1.95 -10.81 1.65
N GLU A 22 3.12 -11.45 1.49
CA GLU A 22 3.89 -11.44 0.26
C GLU A 22 3.11 -12.01 -0.93
N LEU A 23 2.39 -13.12 -0.74
CA LEU A 23 1.56 -13.73 -1.79
C LEU A 23 0.45 -12.77 -2.26
N VAL A 24 -0.24 -12.12 -1.32
CA VAL A 24 -1.31 -11.15 -1.60
C VAL A 24 -0.75 -9.92 -2.28
N TYR A 25 0.37 -9.37 -1.79
CA TYR A 25 1.07 -8.26 -2.40
C TYR A 25 1.50 -8.58 -3.83
N ASN A 26 2.11 -9.74 -4.09
CA ASN A 26 2.55 -10.14 -5.42
C ASN A 26 1.37 -10.25 -6.39
N LYS A 27 0.25 -10.82 -5.94
CA LYS A 27 -0.99 -10.86 -6.74
C LYS A 27 -1.48 -9.46 -7.09
N ALA A 28 -1.53 -8.56 -6.11
CA ALA A 28 -1.98 -7.18 -6.32
C ALA A 28 -1.04 -6.41 -7.25
N SER A 29 0.28 -6.58 -7.09
CA SER A 29 1.32 -5.99 -7.94
C SER A 29 1.24 -6.49 -9.38
N ASP A 30 1.03 -7.80 -9.59
CA ASP A 30 0.84 -8.39 -10.92
C ASP A 30 -0.35 -7.76 -11.67
N ILE A 31 -1.43 -7.46 -10.95
CA ILE A 31 -2.62 -6.79 -11.52
C ILE A 31 -2.33 -5.32 -11.79
N TYR A 32 -1.71 -4.62 -10.83
CA TYR A 32 -1.38 -3.19 -10.95
C TYR A 32 -0.44 -2.89 -12.12
N LEU A 33 0.62 -3.68 -12.26
CA LEU A 33 1.59 -3.57 -13.34
C LEU A 33 1.06 -4.13 -14.68
N GLY A 34 -0.12 -4.77 -14.67
CA GLY A 34 -0.68 -5.41 -15.84
C GLY A 34 0.17 -6.55 -16.39
N THR A 35 0.97 -7.21 -15.54
CA THR A 35 1.94 -8.26 -15.91
C THR A 35 1.33 -9.33 -16.80
N PHE A 36 0.06 -9.67 -16.56
CA PHE A 36 -0.70 -10.67 -17.31
C PHE A 36 -1.90 -10.09 -18.09
N GLY A 37 -1.92 -8.77 -18.32
CA GLY A 37 -3.01 -8.07 -19.01
C GLY A 37 -4.29 -7.89 -18.18
N GLU A 38 -4.24 -8.20 -16.89
CA GLU A 38 -5.33 -7.97 -15.95
C GLU A 38 -5.36 -6.53 -15.46
N LYS A 39 -6.53 -6.11 -14.98
CA LYS A 39 -6.76 -4.83 -14.32
C LYS A 39 -7.73 -5.06 -13.19
N PHE A 40 -7.62 -4.26 -12.15
CA PHE A 40 -8.63 -4.24 -11.09
C PHE A 40 -10.01 -3.91 -11.65
N LYS A 41 -11.04 -4.55 -11.11
CA LYS A 41 -12.44 -4.44 -11.57
C LYS A 41 -13.35 -3.82 -10.51
N ASP A 42 -12.78 -3.16 -9.50
CA ASP A 42 -13.48 -2.52 -8.37
C ASP A 42 -14.44 -3.45 -7.60
N THR A 43 -14.10 -4.75 -7.57
CA THR A 43 -14.76 -5.72 -6.69
C THR A 43 -14.26 -5.57 -5.25
N GLU A 44 -14.97 -6.17 -4.28
CA GLU A 44 -14.49 -6.20 -2.88
C GLU A 44 -13.07 -6.79 -2.79
N ASN A 45 -12.84 -7.93 -3.43
CA ASN A 45 -11.52 -8.59 -3.51
C ASN A 45 -10.45 -7.66 -4.12
N ASP A 46 -10.75 -7.02 -5.26
CA ASP A 46 -9.81 -6.10 -5.90
C ASP A 46 -9.49 -4.88 -5.02
N ASN A 47 -10.48 -4.36 -4.30
CA ASN A 47 -10.28 -3.23 -3.39
C ASN A 47 -9.40 -3.63 -2.19
N LEU A 48 -9.55 -4.86 -1.69
CA LEU A 48 -8.67 -5.39 -0.65
C LEU A 48 -7.24 -5.62 -1.17
N LEU A 49 -7.08 -6.14 -2.39
CA LEU A 49 -5.78 -6.28 -3.04
C LEU A 49 -5.10 -4.91 -3.23
N LYS A 50 -5.84 -3.91 -3.72
CA LYS A 50 -5.34 -2.52 -3.82
C LYS A 50 -4.93 -1.96 -2.47
N ALA A 51 -5.69 -2.21 -1.41
CA ALA A 51 -5.37 -1.73 -0.06
C ALA A 51 -4.04 -2.29 0.46
N VAL A 52 -3.79 -3.60 0.26
CA VAL A 52 -2.51 -4.24 0.61
C VAL A 52 -1.37 -3.64 -0.22
N LEU A 53 -1.53 -3.56 -1.55
CA LEU A 53 -0.53 -2.96 -2.43
C LEU A 53 -0.20 -1.51 -2.03
N ALA A 54 -1.22 -0.67 -1.88
CA ALA A 54 -1.05 0.75 -1.64
C ALA A 54 -0.40 1.04 -0.29
N THR A 55 -0.69 0.26 0.75
CA THR A 55 -0.03 0.41 2.06
C THR A 55 1.41 -0.08 2.04
N SER A 56 1.72 -1.15 1.31
CA SER A 56 3.11 -1.58 1.08
C SER A 56 3.91 -0.53 0.30
N VAL A 57 3.35 0.02 -0.77
CA VAL A 57 4.01 1.05 -1.60
C VAL A 57 4.20 2.33 -0.80
N LEU A 58 3.18 2.77 -0.05
CA LEU A 58 3.29 3.94 0.82
C LEU A 58 4.50 3.81 1.77
N ASP A 59 4.57 2.71 2.52
CA ASP A 59 5.63 2.55 3.50
C ASP A 59 7.01 2.47 2.85
N ALA A 60 7.15 1.72 1.75
CA ALA A 60 8.40 1.61 1.01
C ALA A 60 8.87 2.96 0.44
N GLU A 61 7.98 3.72 -0.19
CA GLU A 61 8.33 5.00 -0.81
C GLU A 61 8.66 6.06 0.25
N VAL A 62 7.84 6.15 1.32
CA VAL A 62 8.09 7.12 2.40
C VAL A 62 9.38 6.78 3.13
N ARG A 63 9.62 5.53 3.52
CA ARG A 63 10.88 5.14 4.19
C ARG A 63 12.11 5.29 3.29
N ASN A 64 11.96 5.22 1.97
CA ASN A 64 13.07 5.39 1.04
C ASN A 64 13.37 6.86 0.71
N GLY A 65 12.34 7.70 0.57
CA GLY A 65 12.52 9.07 0.06
C GLY A 65 11.51 10.10 0.52
N GLY A 66 10.70 9.78 1.53
CA GLY A 66 9.66 10.64 2.09
C GLY A 66 8.36 10.65 1.27
N PHE A 67 7.37 11.37 1.77
CA PHE A 67 6.09 11.60 1.10
C PHE A 67 6.26 12.26 -0.27
N ASP A 68 7.33 13.04 -0.48
CA ASP A 68 7.72 13.52 -1.81
C ASP A 68 7.82 12.36 -2.82
N GLN A 69 8.55 11.31 -2.45
CA GLN A 69 8.77 10.16 -3.32
C GLN A 69 7.45 9.41 -3.58
N PHE A 70 6.65 9.22 -2.53
CA PHE A 70 5.33 8.58 -2.65
C PHE A 70 4.40 9.34 -3.60
N PHE A 71 4.24 10.65 -3.44
CA PHE A 71 3.35 11.42 -4.32
C PHE A 71 3.88 11.55 -5.75
N LEU A 72 5.20 11.58 -5.96
CA LEU A 72 5.76 11.61 -7.31
C LEU A 72 5.59 10.28 -8.05
N ASN A 73 5.76 9.16 -7.35
CA ASN A 73 5.78 7.83 -7.95
C ASN A 73 4.43 7.12 -7.94
N SER A 74 3.54 7.49 -7.01
CA SER A 74 2.39 6.65 -6.63
C SER A 74 1.18 7.46 -6.12
N ASP A 75 0.99 8.71 -6.59
CA ASP A 75 -0.20 9.53 -6.26
C ASP A 75 -1.52 8.80 -6.56
N ASP A 76 -1.54 7.95 -7.58
CA ASP A 76 -2.71 7.16 -7.98
C ASP A 76 -3.11 6.09 -6.94
N LEU A 77 -2.21 5.72 -6.02
CA LEU A 77 -2.48 4.80 -4.92
C LEU A 77 -2.93 5.51 -3.63
N THR A 78 -2.90 6.84 -3.56
CA THR A 78 -3.19 7.64 -2.36
C THR A 78 -4.51 7.27 -1.68
N ASP A 79 -5.61 7.24 -2.43
CA ASP A 79 -6.94 6.89 -1.89
C ASP A 79 -7.00 5.44 -1.41
N SER A 80 -6.34 4.53 -2.12
CA SER A 80 -6.25 3.12 -1.74
C SER A 80 -5.40 2.94 -0.48
N ALA A 81 -4.36 3.75 -0.29
CA ALA A 81 -3.53 3.75 0.91
C ALA A 81 -4.34 4.25 2.12
N LEU A 82 -5.14 5.31 2.00
CA LEU A 82 -6.05 5.76 3.06
C LEU A 82 -7.02 4.66 3.50
N VAL A 83 -7.64 3.98 2.54
CA VAL A 83 -8.53 2.85 2.81
C VAL A 83 -7.77 1.72 3.49
N GLY A 84 -6.60 1.33 2.97
CA GLY A 84 -5.80 0.26 3.54
C GLY A 84 -5.33 0.53 4.96
N LEU A 85 -4.83 1.74 5.25
CA LEU A 85 -4.42 2.14 6.60
C LEU A 85 -5.57 2.03 7.60
N LYS A 86 -6.79 2.36 7.17
CA LYS A 86 -8.00 2.20 7.98
C LYS A 86 -8.35 0.72 8.21
N GLU A 87 -8.30 -0.11 7.17
CA GLU A 87 -8.61 -1.55 7.28
C GLU A 87 -7.64 -2.28 8.22
N ILE A 88 -6.35 -1.96 8.16
CA ILE A 88 -5.32 -2.55 9.02
C ILE A 88 -5.22 -1.88 10.40
N ARG A 89 -6.03 -0.84 10.66
CA ARG A 89 -6.06 -0.05 11.91
C ARG A 89 -4.74 0.64 12.25
N ALA A 90 -4.05 1.15 11.24
CA ALA A 90 -2.84 1.94 11.37
C ALA A 90 -3.17 3.43 11.59
N ASP A 91 -3.93 3.75 12.65
CA ASP A 91 -4.53 5.08 12.85
C ASP A 91 -3.51 6.23 12.83
N LYS A 92 -2.33 6.03 13.44
CA LYS A 92 -1.26 7.05 13.42
C LYS A 92 -0.69 7.29 12.03
N HIS A 93 -0.51 6.24 11.24
CA HIS A 93 -0.05 6.36 9.86
C HIS A 93 -1.11 7.06 9.01
N LEU A 94 -2.39 6.74 9.24
CA LEU A 94 -3.53 7.37 8.58
C LEU A 94 -3.59 8.88 8.86
N ASP A 95 -3.39 9.30 10.10
CA ASP A 95 -3.39 10.72 10.48
C ASP A 95 -2.26 11.49 9.76
N ILE A 96 -1.05 10.92 9.72
CA ILE A 96 0.10 11.53 9.04
C ILE A 96 -0.12 11.59 7.53
N LEU A 97 -0.62 10.52 6.90
CA LEU A 97 -0.93 10.53 5.46
C LEU A 97 -1.98 11.60 5.13
N ASN A 98 -3.03 11.76 5.95
CA ASN A 98 -4.01 12.83 5.76
C ASN A 98 -3.38 14.24 5.84
N GLU A 99 -2.45 14.46 6.78
CA GLU A 99 -1.70 15.71 6.90
C GLU A 99 -0.83 15.96 5.65
N ALA A 100 -0.09 14.93 5.21
CA ALA A 100 0.75 14.99 4.00
C ALA A 100 -0.08 15.27 2.73
N ILE A 101 -1.23 14.61 2.56
CA ILE A 101 -2.16 14.84 1.44
C ILE A 101 -2.65 16.29 1.41
N LYS A 102 -2.99 16.85 2.58
CA LYS A 102 -3.42 18.24 2.66
C LYS A 102 -2.33 19.19 2.16
N ILE A 103 -1.09 19.01 2.63
CA ILE A 103 0.06 19.82 2.22
C ILE A 103 0.31 19.67 0.72
N PHE A 104 0.30 18.42 0.22
CA PHE A 104 0.50 18.12 -1.19
C PHE A 104 -0.56 18.79 -2.08
N ASN A 105 -1.84 18.68 -1.73
CA ASN A 105 -2.93 19.28 -2.52
C ASN A 105 -2.90 20.81 -2.52
N GLU A 106 -2.49 21.45 -1.42
CA GLU A 106 -2.34 22.91 -1.35
C GLU A 106 -1.18 23.43 -2.22
N GLN A 107 -0.24 22.55 -2.59
CA GLN A 107 1.03 22.93 -3.22
C GLN A 107 1.32 22.15 -4.52
N LYS A 108 0.33 21.41 -5.04
CA LYS A 108 0.50 20.44 -6.13
C LYS A 108 1.15 21.03 -7.39
N GLU A 109 0.84 22.28 -7.71
CA GLU A 109 1.41 22.98 -8.87
C GLU A 109 2.90 23.35 -8.70
N GLN A 110 3.39 23.44 -7.46
CA GLN A 110 4.78 23.77 -7.14
C GLN A 110 5.67 22.52 -7.02
N PHE A 111 5.06 21.34 -7.01
CA PHE A 111 5.70 20.05 -6.70
C PHE A 111 6.43 19.40 -7.87
N VAL A 112 6.59 20.11 -8.99
CA VAL A 112 7.00 19.50 -10.26
C VAL A 112 8.52 19.47 -10.43
N GLU A 113 9.30 20.22 -9.64
CA GLU A 113 10.75 20.38 -9.89
C GLU A 113 11.66 20.16 -8.67
N GLU A 114 11.18 20.23 -7.43
CA GLU A 114 12.02 20.10 -6.22
C GLU A 114 11.29 19.36 -5.07
N ARG A 115 12.06 18.82 -4.11
CA ARG A 115 11.52 18.28 -2.85
C ARG A 115 10.73 19.36 -2.12
N ASN A 116 9.58 19.01 -1.55
CA ASN A 116 8.79 19.95 -0.79
C ASN A 116 9.18 19.93 0.70
N PRO A 117 9.90 20.96 1.19
CA PRO A 117 10.31 21.00 2.59
C PRO A 117 9.13 21.04 3.58
N ASN A 118 7.91 21.37 3.11
CA ASN A 118 6.72 21.35 3.96
C ASN A 118 6.24 19.93 4.29
N LEU A 119 6.68 18.90 3.56
CA LEU A 119 6.39 17.50 3.88
C LEU A 119 7.37 16.90 4.90
N THR A 120 8.53 17.53 5.12
CA THR A 120 9.54 17.04 6.08
C THR A 120 8.99 16.76 7.48
N PRO A 121 8.10 17.60 8.07
CA PRO A 121 7.49 17.27 9.36
C PRO A 121 6.63 16.00 9.33
N CYS A 122 5.99 15.67 8.21
CA CYS A 122 5.25 14.42 8.05
C CYS A 122 6.21 13.23 7.91
N ASP A 123 7.29 13.37 7.15
CA ASP A 123 8.34 12.36 7.03
C ASP A 123 8.93 12.03 8.40
N ASP A 124 9.34 13.05 9.16
CA ASP A 124 9.91 12.90 10.50
C ASP A 124 8.95 12.15 11.44
N LYS A 125 7.66 12.54 11.46
CA LYS A 125 6.64 11.85 12.25
C LYS A 125 6.47 10.38 11.82
N TYR A 126 6.54 10.11 10.52
CA TYR A 126 6.37 8.76 9.98
C TYR A 126 7.55 7.86 10.35
N TYR A 127 8.77 8.38 10.31
CA TYR A 127 9.98 7.62 10.66
C TYR A 127 10.04 7.22 12.14
N GLU A 128 9.36 7.96 13.02
CA GLU A 128 9.21 7.61 14.44
C GLU A 128 8.15 6.53 14.69
N LEU A 129 7.36 6.13 13.68
CA LEU A 129 6.40 5.04 13.81
C LEU A 129 7.04 3.68 13.59
N ASP A 130 6.54 2.70 14.34
CA ASP A 130 6.80 1.29 14.10
C ASP A 130 6.39 0.90 12.67
N ASP A 131 6.98 -0.19 12.18
CA ASP A 131 6.66 -0.75 10.87
C ASP A 131 5.16 -1.07 10.73
N ILE A 132 4.61 -0.81 9.55
CA ILE A 132 3.22 -1.12 9.18
C ILE A 132 3.03 -2.62 8.92
N ASP A 133 4.11 -3.32 8.56
CA ASP A 133 4.10 -4.71 8.12
C ASP A 133 3.37 -5.64 9.09
N PRO A 134 3.61 -5.62 10.42
CA PRO A 134 2.89 -6.49 11.35
C PRO A 134 1.37 -6.29 11.35
N LEU A 135 0.89 -5.06 11.12
CA LEU A 135 -0.54 -4.75 11.05
C LEU A 135 -1.15 -5.27 9.75
N ARG A 136 -0.48 -5.05 8.62
CA ARG A 136 -0.91 -5.53 7.30
C ARG A 136 -0.90 -7.05 7.23
N GLN A 137 0.18 -7.67 7.70
CA GLN A 137 0.33 -9.11 7.84
C GLN A 137 -0.81 -9.74 8.63
N LYS A 138 -1.14 -9.15 9.80
CA LYS A 138 -2.27 -9.61 10.60
C LYS A 138 -3.59 -9.50 9.85
N PHE A 139 -3.83 -8.38 9.19
CA PHE A 139 -5.03 -8.16 8.40
C PHE A 139 -5.18 -9.19 7.28
N VAL A 140 -4.11 -9.44 6.52
CA VAL A 140 -4.09 -10.46 5.46
C VAL A 140 -4.39 -11.84 6.02
N PHE A 141 -3.73 -12.23 7.11
CA PHE A 141 -3.95 -13.53 7.75
C PHE A 141 -5.40 -13.71 8.21
N ASP A 142 -5.95 -12.73 8.94
CA ASP A 142 -7.31 -12.76 9.46
C ASP A 142 -8.38 -12.79 8.34
N ASN A 143 -8.04 -12.37 7.13
CA ASN A 143 -8.97 -12.20 6.02
C ASN A 143 -8.58 -13.00 4.75
N ILE A 144 -7.68 -13.98 4.84
CA ILE A 144 -7.10 -14.65 3.68
C ILE A 144 -8.15 -15.23 2.70
N GLU A 145 -9.28 -15.69 3.23
CA GLU A 145 -10.40 -16.21 2.42
C GLU A 145 -10.98 -15.17 1.46
N LYS A 146 -10.95 -13.88 1.82
CA LYS A 146 -11.45 -12.79 0.97
C LYS A 146 -10.54 -12.49 -0.22
N PHE A 147 -9.28 -12.94 -0.16
CA PHE A 147 -8.29 -12.75 -1.23
C PHE A 147 -8.27 -13.89 -2.24
N MET A 148 -9.01 -14.98 -2.01
CA MET A 148 -9.00 -16.15 -2.89
C MET A 148 -9.67 -15.89 -4.25
N ASP A 149 -9.17 -16.60 -5.29
CA ASP A 149 -9.71 -16.59 -6.66
C ASP A 149 -11.03 -17.38 -6.80
#